data_AF-A0A1Z8SDI5-F1
#
_entry.id   AF-A0A1Z8SDI5-F1
#
_cell.length_a   1.000
_cell.length_b   1.000
_cell.length_c   1.000
_cell.angle_alpha   90.00
_cell.angle_beta   90.00
_cell.angle_gamma   90.00
#
_symmetry.space_group_name_H-M   'P 1'
#
loop_
_entity.id
_entity.type
_entity.pdbx_description
1 polymer ?
#
loop_
_entity_poly.entity_id
_entity_poly.type
_entity_poly.pdbx_seq_one_letter_code
_entity_poly.pdbx_strand_id
1 'polypeptide(L)'
;MRSLDPVRLRIIGSLLDSVAEDMGIALERSGISPNIKERLDHSCAIFDGAGEMVAQAAHIPVHLGAMPMAVKAARQHAKFAEGDVVLVNDPAIGGTHLPDITAIQAFRLHPDDPQPMAYVANRAHHADVGGTVPGSMGITDRLEDEGVIIPPTRWIAAGIVDESIEDSIIGPMRFPEERRGDLLAQRAALQTGIDGLRRLVERLGEDQLTAGFRELQDAAERHVRSLIDQIPDGRYLALEQLDGDGYSDEPILLKLAIEVCEDSARFDFTGTSPACRGPMNCSTPVTHSAIQYVLRCLASEEIPASGGTLRPIEIVIPKDSILDPPVDRPVAGGNVETSQRLVDLIFSALAHPLPDRIPAQSQGTMNNVVFSCDAGTHYETLGGGCGGGPTREGASGLQVHMTNTLNTPIERLEQVLPIRVTRYQLREGSGGAGQNPGGEGVVREFEFLADMDVSILTERRILSPAGCSGGEAGSIGKNLRITSTGEEQLPAKWQGRFLCGERLRIETPGGGGWGAASTDSLPPAS
;
A
#
# COMPACT_ATOMS: atom_id res chain seq x y z
N MET A 1 -19.82 -31.54 8.49
CA MET A 1 -18.70 -31.98 7.62
C MET A 1 -17.52 -32.33 8.50
N ARG A 2 -16.75 -33.38 8.19
CA ARG A 2 -15.48 -33.62 8.89
C ARG A 2 -14.54 -32.45 8.54
N SER A 3 -13.92 -31.84 9.55
CA SER A 3 -12.88 -30.82 9.33
C SER A 3 -11.81 -31.40 8.41
N LEU A 4 -11.31 -30.60 7.46
CA LEU A 4 -10.13 -30.99 6.67
C LEU A 4 -8.98 -31.27 7.64
N ASP A 5 -8.17 -32.29 7.36
CA ASP A 5 -6.99 -32.52 8.18
C ASP A 5 -5.98 -31.36 7.97
N PRO A 6 -5.18 -30.99 8.99
CA PRO A 6 -4.30 -29.83 8.90
C PRO A 6 -3.27 -29.91 7.77
N VAL A 7 -2.81 -31.12 7.42
CA VAL A 7 -1.84 -31.32 6.34
C VAL A 7 -2.49 -30.97 5.00
N ARG A 8 -3.70 -31.46 4.77
CA ARG A 8 -4.46 -31.16 3.55
C ARG A 8 -4.83 -29.69 3.44
N LEU A 9 -5.22 -29.05 4.55
CA LEU A 9 -5.49 -27.61 4.56
C LEU A 9 -4.26 -26.80 4.15
N ARG A 10 -3.08 -27.11 4.72
CA ARG A 10 -1.82 -26.47 4.35
C ARG A 10 -1.48 -26.68 2.87
N ILE A 11 -1.70 -27.88 2.33
CA ILE A 11 -1.49 -28.15 0.89
C ILE A 11 -2.43 -27.29 0.03
N ILE A 12 -3.71 -27.20 0.37
CA ILE A 12 -4.68 -26.38 -0.37
C ILE A 12 -4.28 -24.90 -0.32
N GLY A 13 -3.93 -24.39 0.87
CA GLY A 13 -3.43 -23.02 1.05
C GLY A 13 -2.25 -22.73 0.15
N SER A 14 -1.17 -23.52 0.24
CA SER A 14 0.02 -23.30 -0.58
C SER A 14 -0.24 -23.41 -2.08
N LEU A 15 -1.18 -24.26 -2.52
CA LEU A 15 -1.57 -24.35 -3.92
C LEU A 15 -2.31 -23.09 -4.40
N LEU A 16 -3.15 -22.49 -3.55
CA LEU A 16 -3.86 -21.25 -3.87
C LEU A 16 -2.91 -20.04 -3.86
N ASP A 17 -2.01 -19.98 -2.88
CA ASP A 17 -0.96 -18.95 -2.83
C ASP A 17 -0.08 -19.03 -4.08
N SER A 18 0.28 -20.25 -4.53
CA SER A 18 1.01 -20.45 -5.78
C SER A 18 0.24 -19.94 -7.01
N VAL A 19 -1.09 -20.09 -7.05
CA VAL A 19 -1.88 -19.53 -8.17
C VAL A 19 -1.86 -18.00 -8.13
N ALA A 20 -2.00 -17.39 -6.94
CA ALA A 20 -1.92 -15.94 -6.80
C ALA A 20 -0.53 -15.39 -7.19
N GLU A 21 0.54 -16.11 -6.82
CA GLU A 21 1.92 -15.77 -7.19
C GLU A 21 2.15 -15.89 -8.70
N ASP A 22 1.66 -16.97 -9.34
CA ASP A 22 1.73 -17.14 -10.80
C ASP A 22 1.03 -15.98 -11.54
N MET A 23 -0.08 -15.47 -11.01
CA MET A 23 -0.74 -14.27 -11.54
C MET A 23 0.15 -13.04 -11.44
N GLY A 24 0.83 -12.83 -10.30
CA GLY A 24 1.79 -11.73 -10.10
C GLY A 24 2.95 -11.79 -11.08
N ILE A 25 3.56 -12.98 -11.25
CA ILE A 25 4.64 -13.20 -12.23
C ILE A 25 4.16 -12.92 -13.66
N ALA A 26 2.93 -13.30 -14.01
CA ALA A 26 2.36 -12.98 -15.32
C ALA A 26 2.22 -11.46 -15.52
N LEU A 27 1.77 -10.74 -14.49
CA LEU A 27 1.63 -9.29 -14.51
C LEU A 27 2.98 -8.58 -14.63
N GLU A 28 3.96 -8.96 -13.81
CA GLU A 28 5.35 -8.46 -13.87
C GLU A 28 5.94 -8.58 -15.27
N ARG A 29 5.86 -9.77 -15.86
CA ARG A 29 6.51 -10.08 -17.14
C ARG A 29 5.84 -9.43 -18.35
N SER A 30 4.55 -9.12 -18.24
CA SER A 30 3.76 -8.53 -19.34
C SER A 30 3.53 -7.03 -19.19
N GLY A 31 3.74 -6.45 -18.01
CA GLY A 31 3.64 -5.00 -17.78
C GLY A 31 4.58 -4.19 -18.69
N ILE A 32 4.11 -3.02 -19.08
CA ILE A 32 4.85 -2.08 -19.93
C ILE A 32 5.51 -1.01 -19.07
N SER A 33 4.78 -0.45 -18.09
CA SER A 33 5.32 0.62 -17.26
C SER A 33 6.40 0.11 -16.30
N PRO A 34 7.42 0.94 -16.00
CA PRO A 34 8.42 0.60 -14.97
C PRO A 34 7.80 0.34 -13.59
N ASN A 35 6.63 0.92 -13.29
CA ASN A 35 5.99 0.77 -11.99
C ASN A 35 5.49 -0.65 -11.75
N ILE A 36 4.82 -1.26 -12.75
CA ILE A 36 4.38 -2.65 -12.63
C ILE A 36 5.56 -3.60 -12.81
N LYS A 37 6.41 -3.34 -13.82
CA LYS A 37 7.45 -4.28 -14.26
C LYS A 37 8.69 -4.33 -13.37
N GLU A 38 9.22 -3.16 -12.97
CA GLU A 38 10.49 -3.08 -12.25
C GLU A 38 10.25 -2.91 -10.75
N ARG A 39 9.24 -2.11 -10.36
CA ARG A 39 8.95 -1.80 -8.94
C ARG A 39 8.02 -2.81 -8.27
N LEU A 40 7.29 -3.60 -9.05
CA LEU A 40 6.33 -4.62 -8.60
C LEU A 40 5.17 -4.03 -7.76
N ASP A 41 4.68 -2.84 -8.13
CA ASP A 41 3.56 -2.20 -7.43
C ASP A 41 2.20 -2.78 -7.88
N HIS A 42 1.98 -4.04 -7.51
CA HIS A 42 0.76 -4.78 -7.81
C HIS A 42 0.48 -5.87 -6.77
N SER A 43 -0.74 -6.40 -6.74
CA SER A 43 -1.06 -7.62 -5.98
C SER A 43 -2.14 -8.43 -6.68
N CYS A 44 -2.12 -9.74 -6.45
CA CYS A 44 -3.07 -10.69 -7.02
C CYS A 44 -3.74 -11.49 -5.90
N ALA A 45 -5.04 -11.75 -6.05
CA ALA A 45 -5.83 -12.43 -5.02
C ALA A 45 -6.92 -13.31 -5.61
N ILE A 46 -7.30 -14.31 -4.82
CA ILE A 46 -8.36 -15.27 -5.09
C ILE A 46 -9.43 -15.10 -3.99
N PHE A 47 -10.68 -15.09 -4.42
CA PHE A 47 -11.86 -14.95 -3.56
C PHE A 47 -12.81 -16.11 -3.81
N ASP A 48 -13.57 -16.50 -2.79
CA ASP A 48 -14.65 -17.47 -2.95
C ASP A 48 -15.86 -16.86 -3.68
N GLY A 49 -16.89 -17.68 -3.94
CA GLY A 49 -18.13 -17.23 -4.58
C GLY A 49 -18.92 -16.18 -3.77
N ALA A 50 -18.64 -16.03 -2.47
CA ALA A 50 -19.19 -14.99 -1.61
C ALA A 50 -18.38 -13.68 -1.68
N GLY A 51 -17.26 -13.66 -2.40
CA GLY A 51 -16.36 -12.52 -2.54
C GLY A 51 -15.45 -12.34 -1.32
N GLU A 52 -15.32 -13.34 -0.45
CA GLU A 52 -14.40 -13.32 0.67
C GLU A 52 -13.03 -13.86 0.24
N MET A 53 -11.97 -13.15 0.62
CA MET A 53 -10.61 -13.48 0.19
C MET A 53 -10.16 -14.82 0.75
N VAL A 54 -9.48 -15.61 -0.06
CA VAL A 54 -8.98 -16.94 0.28
C VAL A 54 -7.45 -16.98 0.27
N ALA A 55 -6.85 -16.35 -0.73
CA ALA A 55 -5.41 -16.27 -0.90
C ALA A 55 -5.04 -14.95 -1.57
N GLN A 56 -3.85 -14.43 -1.26
CA GLN A 56 -3.32 -13.22 -1.87
C GLN A 56 -1.80 -13.28 -1.92
N ALA A 57 -1.24 -13.05 -3.12
CA ALA A 57 0.15 -12.67 -3.27
C ALA A 57 0.27 -11.19 -2.87
N ALA A 58 0.43 -10.97 -1.57
CA ALA A 58 0.36 -9.65 -0.94
C ALA A 58 1.70 -8.92 -1.06
N HIS A 59 2.06 -8.53 -2.29
CA HIS A 59 3.31 -7.79 -2.51
C HIS A 59 3.24 -6.39 -1.91
N ILE A 60 2.06 -5.75 -1.86
CA ILE A 60 1.86 -4.40 -1.32
C ILE A 60 0.84 -4.43 -0.17
N PRO A 61 1.23 -4.15 1.09
CA PRO A 61 0.34 -4.30 2.25
C PRO A 61 -0.93 -3.45 2.22
N VAL A 62 -0.92 -2.31 1.54
CA VAL A 62 -2.11 -1.45 1.40
C VAL A 62 -3.27 -2.13 0.66
N HIS A 63 -3.01 -3.20 -0.08
CA HIS A 63 -4.04 -3.94 -0.81
C HIS A 63 -4.84 -4.92 0.07
N LEU A 64 -4.36 -5.28 1.28
CA LEU A 64 -4.94 -6.31 2.15
C LEU A 64 -6.42 -6.07 2.49
N GLY A 65 -6.82 -4.82 2.75
CA GLY A 65 -8.20 -4.41 3.04
C GLY A 65 -8.98 -3.96 1.81
N ALA A 66 -8.30 -3.49 0.76
CA ALA A 66 -8.93 -2.83 -0.37
C ALA A 66 -9.50 -3.78 -1.43
N MET A 67 -8.77 -4.83 -1.79
CA MET A 67 -9.24 -5.78 -2.80
C MET A 67 -10.54 -6.51 -2.39
N PRO A 68 -10.73 -6.96 -1.13
CA PRO A 68 -12.01 -7.54 -0.70
C PRO A 68 -13.21 -6.61 -0.88
N MET A 69 -13.04 -5.31 -0.60
CA MET A 69 -14.11 -4.33 -0.78
C MET A 69 -14.41 -4.08 -2.26
N ALA A 70 -13.39 -3.97 -3.10
CA ALA A 70 -13.57 -3.81 -4.55
C ALA A 70 -14.30 -5.02 -5.17
N VAL A 71 -13.94 -6.25 -4.80
CA VAL A 71 -14.64 -7.47 -5.26
C VAL A 71 -16.08 -7.49 -4.78
N LYS A 72 -16.35 -7.15 -3.51
CA LYS A 72 -17.71 -7.05 -2.98
C LYS A 72 -18.54 -6.01 -3.75
N ALA A 73 -17.99 -4.83 -4.00
CA ALA A 73 -18.66 -3.78 -4.76
C ALA A 73 -18.95 -4.21 -6.21
N ALA A 74 -17.97 -4.79 -6.89
CA ALA A 74 -18.14 -5.29 -8.25
C ALA A 74 -19.23 -6.37 -8.34
N ARG A 75 -19.30 -7.29 -7.37
CA ARG A 75 -20.35 -8.32 -7.30
C ARG A 75 -21.75 -7.75 -7.12
N GLN A 76 -21.89 -6.65 -6.41
CA GLN A 76 -23.19 -6.00 -6.17
C GLN A 76 -23.68 -5.21 -7.40
N HIS A 77 -22.76 -4.71 -8.23
CA HIS A 77 -23.07 -3.75 -9.30
C HIS A 77 -22.93 -4.33 -10.71
N ALA A 78 -22.21 -5.45 -10.88
CA ALA A 78 -22.01 -6.10 -12.17
C ALA A 78 -22.48 -7.56 -12.15
N LYS A 79 -23.05 -8.00 -13.28
CA LYS A 79 -23.27 -9.42 -13.55
C LYS A 79 -22.04 -9.97 -14.27
N PHE A 80 -21.37 -10.93 -13.65
CA PHE A 80 -20.22 -11.60 -14.25
C PHE A 80 -20.68 -12.81 -15.08
N ALA A 81 -20.73 -12.65 -16.40
CA ALA A 81 -20.76 -13.80 -17.31
C ALA A 81 -19.35 -14.42 -17.42
N GLU A 82 -19.26 -15.62 -18.00
CA GLU A 82 -17.97 -16.22 -18.30
C GLU A 82 -17.16 -15.32 -19.25
N GLY A 83 -15.89 -15.08 -18.92
CA GLY A 83 -15.01 -14.21 -19.71
C GLY A 83 -15.20 -12.71 -19.47
N ASP A 84 -16.15 -12.28 -18.63
CA ASP A 84 -16.31 -10.87 -18.28
C ASP A 84 -15.17 -10.39 -17.37
N VAL A 85 -14.71 -9.16 -17.59
CA VAL A 85 -13.77 -8.47 -16.70
C VAL A 85 -14.34 -7.13 -16.29
N VAL A 86 -14.30 -6.85 -14.98
CA VAL A 86 -14.78 -5.60 -14.37
C VAL A 86 -13.59 -4.83 -13.81
N LEU A 87 -13.53 -3.54 -14.11
CA LEU A 87 -12.55 -2.60 -13.58
C LEU A 87 -13.16 -1.76 -12.45
N VAL A 88 -12.36 -1.44 -11.44
CA VAL A 88 -12.71 -0.55 -10.31
C VAL A 88 -11.45 0.17 -9.82
N ASN A 89 -11.50 1.49 -9.65
CA ASN A 89 -10.51 2.25 -8.86
C ASN A 89 -11.16 3.26 -7.90
N ASP A 90 -12.48 3.43 -7.95
CA ASP A 90 -13.21 4.43 -7.16
C ASP A 90 -13.00 4.20 -5.63
N PRO A 91 -12.39 5.16 -4.92
CA PRO A 91 -12.09 5.05 -3.49
C PRO A 91 -13.34 4.88 -2.61
N ALA A 92 -14.50 5.36 -3.06
CA ALA A 92 -15.75 5.24 -2.32
C ALA A 92 -16.24 3.78 -2.20
N ILE A 93 -15.74 2.88 -3.03
CA ILE A 93 -16.25 1.51 -3.19
C ILE A 93 -15.14 0.45 -3.27
N GLY A 94 -14.01 0.71 -2.61
CA GLY A 94 -12.91 -0.26 -2.45
C GLY A 94 -11.62 0.11 -3.18
N GLY A 95 -11.58 1.22 -3.91
CA GLY A 95 -10.33 1.84 -4.35
C GLY A 95 -9.48 2.31 -3.15
N THR A 96 -8.16 2.31 -3.31
CA THR A 96 -7.21 2.89 -2.35
C THR A 96 -6.98 4.36 -2.70
N HIS A 97 -6.60 4.59 -3.95
CA HIS A 97 -6.51 5.85 -4.68
C HIS A 97 -6.73 5.59 -6.18
N LEU A 98 -6.84 6.63 -7.01
CA LEU A 98 -7.18 6.44 -8.43
C LEU A 98 -6.11 5.69 -9.26
N PRO A 99 -4.79 5.84 -9.03
CA PRO A 99 -3.79 5.08 -9.77
C PRO A 99 -3.90 3.55 -9.63
N ASP A 100 -4.49 3.06 -8.53
CA ASP A 100 -4.64 1.62 -8.29
C ASP A 100 -5.90 1.06 -8.97
N ILE A 101 -5.75 0.57 -10.20
CA ILE A 101 -6.84 -0.02 -10.95
C ILE A 101 -6.96 -1.51 -10.61
N THR A 102 -8.13 -1.92 -10.11
CA THR A 102 -8.45 -3.32 -9.82
C THR A 102 -9.20 -3.94 -10.99
N ALA A 103 -8.68 -5.05 -11.53
CA ALA A 103 -9.35 -5.86 -12.52
C ALA A 103 -9.85 -7.17 -11.88
N ILE A 104 -11.10 -7.54 -12.15
CA ILE A 104 -11.79 -8.67 -11.49
C ILE A 104 -12.44 -9.55 -12.55
N GLN A 105 -12.28 -10.87 -12.42
CA GLN A 105 -12.92 -11.87 -13.26
C GLN A 105 -13.52 -12.99 -12.43
N ALA A 106 -14.70 -13.48 -12.82
CA ALA A 106 -15.35 -14.60 -12.17
C ALA A 106 -14.83 -15.94 -12.72
N PHE A 107 -14.63 -16.90 -11.81
CA PHE A 107 -14.39 -18.30 -12.14
C PHE A 107 -15.68 -19.10 -11.94
N ARG A 108 -16.09 -19.80 -12.99
CA ARG A 108 -17.25 -20.69 -13.03
C ARG A 108 -16.78 -22.10 -13.35
N LEU A 109 -17.39 -23.10 -12.72
CA LEU A 109 -17.09 -24.49 -13.05
C LEU A 109 -17.78 -24.87 -14.36
N HIS A 110 -19.04 -24.47 -14.49
CA HIS A 110 -19.82 -24.58 -15.72
C HIS A 110 -20.33 -23.21 -16.17
N PRO A 111 -20.39 -22.94 -17.49
CA PRO A 111 -20.87 -21.66 -18.02
C PRO A 111 -22.26 -21.26 -17.51
N ASP A 112 -23.14 -22.26 -17.34
CA ASP A 112 -24.55 -22.11 -16.95
C ASP A 112 -24.78 -22.04 -15.43
N ASP A 113 -23.73 -22.12 -14.61
CA ASP A 113 -23.87 -22.08 -13.16
C ASP A 113 -24.58 -20.79 -12.71
N PRO A 114 -25.51 -20.84 -11.74
CA PRO A 114 -26.24 -19.65 -11.33
C PRO A 114 -25.34 -18.61 -10.65
N GLN A 115 -24.22 -19.04 -10.07
CA GLN A 115 -23.26 -18.20 -9.34
C GLN A 115 -21.82 -18.63 -9.64
N PRO A 116 -20.86 -17.69 -9.67
CA PRO A 116 -19.44 -18.03 -9.71
C PRO A 116 -19.01 -18.86 -8.50
N MET A 117 -18.11 -19.82 -8.71
CA MET A 117 -17.46 -20.58 -7.65
C MET A 117 -16.44 -19.72 -6.90
N ALA A 118 -15.75 -18.84 -7.64
CA ALA A 118 -14.68 -17.99 -7.14
C ALA A 118 -14.53 -16.72 -7.99
N TYR A 119 -13.71 -15.79 -7.53
CA TYR A 119 -13.24 -14.65 -8.32
C TYR A 119 -11.72 -14.58 -8.23
N VAL A 120 -11.10 -14.13 -9.31
CA VAL A 120 -9.70 -13.73 -9.32
C VAL A 120 -9.65 -12.22 -9.53
N ALA A 121 -8.74 -11.56 -8.84
CA ALA A 121 -8.53 -10.14 -9.01
C ALA A 121 -7.05 -9.81 -8.97
N ASN A 122 -6.67 -8.76 -9.68
CA ASN A 122 -5.41 -8.08 -9.47
C ASN A 122 -5.64 -6.59 -9.34
N ARG A 123 -4.74 -5.93 -8.61
CA ARG A 123 -4.65 -4.48 -8.50
C ARG A 123 -3.26 -4.08 -8.90
N ALA A 124 -3.15 -3.11 -9.79
CA ALA A 124 -1.88 -2.59 -10.27
C ALA A 124 -1.91 -1.06 -10.24
N HIS A 125 -0.79 -0.47 -9.83
CA HIS A 125 -0.63 0.97 -9.81
C HIS A 125 -0.20 1.45 -11.20
N HIS A 126 -1.09 2.15 -11.89
CA HIS A 126 -0.81 2.79 -13.18
C HIS A 126 -0.05 4.09 -12.94
N ALA A 127 1.04 4.32 -13.67
CA ALA A 127 1.94 5.44 -13.40
C ALA A 127 1.30 6.84 -13.60
N ASP A 128 0.14 6.93 -14.27
CA ASP A 128 -0.69 8.11 -14.43
C ASP A 128 -2.13 7.69 -14.79
N VAL A 129 -3.14 8.35 -14.23
CA VAL A 129 -4.56 8.10 -14.55
C VAL A 129 -5.30 9.36 -15.00
N GLY A 130 -4.60 10.32 -15.59
CA GLY A 130 -5.20 11.52 -16.19
C GLY A 130 -5.46 12.67 -15.22
N GLY A 131 -4.77 12.69 -14.08
CA GLY A 131 -4.84 13.79 -13.11
C GLY A 131 -4.27 15.10 -13.65
N THR A 132 -4.63 16.20 -12.99
CA THR A 132 -4.15 17.56 -13.31
C THR A 132 -2.63 17.69 -13.13
N VAL A 133 -2.07 16.93 -12.19
CA VAL A 133 -0.64 16.80 -11.94
C VAL A 133 -0.09 15.51 -12.54
N PRO A 134 1.20 15.49 -12.93
CA PRO A 134 1.81 14.26 -13.42
C PRO A 134 1.68 13.11 -12.43
N GLY A 135 1.45 11.92 -12.99
CA GLY A 135 1.31 10.66 -12.28
C GLY A 135 0.12 10.58 -11.34
N SER A 136 -0.81 11.54 -11.43
CA SER A 136 -2.01 11.59 -10.58
C SER A 136 -1.74 11.66 -9.07
N MET A 137 -0.52 12.05 -8.70
CA MET A 137 -0.05 12.13 -7.32
C MET A 137 0.51 13.53 -7.06
N GLY A 138 -0.25 14.41 -6.40
CA GLY A 138 0.21 15.75 -6.04
C GLY A 138 -0.79 16.52 -5.20
N ILE A 139 -0.61 17.84 -5.09
CA ILE A 139 -1.46 18.70 -4.26
C ILE A 139 -2.71 19.07 -5.05
N THR A 140 -3.79 18.36 -4.77
CA THR A 140 -5.14 18.49 -5.36
C THR A 140 -6.16 18.88 -4.30
N ASP A 141 -7.30 19.49 -4.68
CA ASP A 141 -8.39 19.79 -3.74
C ASP A 141 -9.69 19.03 -3.99
N ARG A 142 -9.79 18.36 -5.14
CA ARG A 142 -10.89 17.47 -5.53
C ARG A 142 -10.37 16.14 -6.03
N LEU A 143 -11.15 15.09 -5.82
CA LEU A 143 -10.86 13.75 -6.34
C LEU A 143 -10.73 13.75 -7.87
N GLU A 144 -11.56 14.53 -8.58
CA GLU A 144 -11.50 14.56 -10.05
C GLU A 144 -10.20 15.19 -10.57
N ASP A 145 -9.50 15.98 -9.75
CA ASP A 145 -8.19 16.51 -10.10
C ASP A 145 -7.09 15.43 -10.07
N GLU A 146 -7.35 14.28 -9.42
CA GLU A 146 -6.44 13.14 -9.36
C GLU A 146 -6.59 12.21 -10.57
N GLY A 147 -7.67 12.34 -11.36
CA GLY A 147 -7.81 11.65 -12.64
C GLY A 147 -9.12 10.86 -12.79
N VAL A 148 -9.07 9.83 -13.63
CA VAL A 148 -10.25 9.06 -14.03
C VAL A 148 -10.76 8.20 -12.87
N ILE A 149 -12.03 8.40 -12.52
CA ILE A 149 -12.76 7.59 -11.54
C ILE A 149 -13.53 6.50 -12.28
N ILE A 150 -13.23 5.25 -11.95
CA ILE A 150 -13.75 4.02 -12.54
C ILE A 150 -14.64 3.36 -11.48
N PRO A 151 -15.97 3.59 -11.52
CA PRO A 151 -16.92 2.77 -10.76
C PRO A 151 -16.91 1.34 -11.33
N PRO A 152 -17.68 0.36 -10.79
CA PRO A 152 -17.65 -1.01 -11.28
C PRO A 152 -18.11 -1.07 -12.72
N THR A 153 -17.14 -1.15 -13.63
CA THR A 153 -17.33 -0.95 -15.06
C THR A 153 -16.91 -2.22 -15.77
N ARG A 154 -17.82 -2.82 -16.55
CA ARG A 154 -17.53 -4.01 -17.34
C ARG A 154 -16.72 -3.60 -18.58
N TRP A 155 -15.42 -3.87 -18.52
CA TRP A 155 -14.46 -3.59 -19.59
C TRP A 155 -14.43 -4.69 -20.66
N ILE A 156 -14.58 -5.95 -20.25
CA ILE A 156 -14.63 -7.11 -21.16
C ILE A 156 -15.97 -7.80 -20.98
N ALA A 157 -16.64 -8.08 -22.09
CA ALA A 157 -17.88 -8.86 -22.14
C ALA A 157 -17.66 -10.13 -22.95
N ALA A 158 -17.86 -11.30 -22.33
CA ALA A 158 -17.67 -12.61 -22.96
C ALA A 158 -16.31 -12.75 -23.69
N GLY A 159 -15.23 -12.24 -23.08
CA GLY A 159 -13.87 -12.28 -23.63
C GLY A 159 -13.54 -11.23 -24.70
N ILE A 160 -14.51 -10.38 -25.09
CA ILE A 160 -14.35 -9.31 -26.07
C ILE A 160 -14.20 -7.97 -25.34
N VAL A 161 -13.14 -7.22 -25.66
CA VAL A 161 -12.88 -5.89 -25.10
C VAL A 161 -13.91 -4.90 -25.63
N ASP A 162 -14.50 -4.11 -24.74
CA ASP A 162 -15.29 -2.94 -25.12
C ASP A 162 -14.34 -1.75 -25.37
N GLU A 163 -13.98 -1.54 -26.63
CA GLU A 163 -13.05 -0.47 -27.04
C GLU A 163 -13.56 0.92 -26.63
N SER A 164 -14.87 1.15 -26.62
CA SER A 164 -15.43 2.44 -26.19
C SER A 164 -15.21 2.70 -24.71
N ILE A 165 -15.32 1.66 -23.87
CA ILE A 165 -15.05 1.76 -22.44
C ILE A 165 -13.55 1.93 -22.21
N GLU A 166 -12.73 1.12 -22.87
CA GLU A 166 -11.27 1.22 -22.79
C GLU A 166 -10.79 2.63 -23.14
N ASP A 167 -11.19 3.16 -24.31
CA ASP A 167 -10.80 4.50 -24.77
C ASP A 167 -11.33 5.60 -23.83
N SER A 168 -12.49 5.41 -23.19
CA SER A 168 -13.00 6.37 -22.19
C SER A 168 -12.18 6.39 -20.90
N ILE A 169 -11.55 5.26 -20.57
CA ILE A 169 -10.68 5.13 -19.38
C ILE A 169 -9.29 5.66 -19.70
N ILE A 170 -8.65 5.15 -20.76
CA ILE A 170 -7.24 5.48 -21.03
C ILE A 170 -7.06 6.78 -21.81
N GLY A 171 -8.05 7.22 -22.58
CA GLY A 171 -7.95 8.40 -23.43
C GLY A 171 -7.58 9.69 -22.69
N PRO A 172 -8.10 9.93 -21.48
CA PRO A 172 -7.69 11.06 -20.64
C PRO A 172 -6.31 10.91 -19.97
N MET A 173 -5.74 9.70 -19.93
CA MET A 173 -4.49 9.41 -19.21
C MET A 173 -3.25 9.82 -20.01
N ARG A 174 -2.16 10.18 -19.33
CA ARG A 174 -0.87 10.41 -20.01
C ARG A 174 -0.31 9.09 -20.52
N PHE A 175 0.22 9.09 -21.74
CA PHE A 175 0.79 7.93 -22.42
C PHE A 175 -0.20 6.75 -22.55
N PRO A 176 -1.36 6.95 -23.21
CA PRO A 176 -2.48 5.99 -23.21
C PRO A 176 -2.12 4.59 -23.73
N GLU A 177 -1.19 4.48 -24.69
CA GLU A 177 -0.74 3.19 -25.20
C GLU A 177 0.04 2.36 -24.15
N GLU A 178 0.80 3.03 -23.27
CA GLU A 178 1.43 2.36 -22.13
C GLU A 178 0.36 1.86 -21.15
N ARG A 179 -0.67 2.68 -20.88
CA ARG A 179 -1.80 2.33 -20.00
C ARG A 179 -2.62 1.15 -20.57
N ARG A 180 -2.85 1.14 -21.89
CA ARG A 180 -3.48 0.01 -22.59
C ARG A 180 -2.66 -1.27 -22.40
N GLY A 181 -1.35 -1.17 -22.55
CA GLY A 181 -0.42 -2.29 -22.31
C GLY A 181 -0.53 -2.86 -20.90
N ASP A 182 -0.57 -1.99 -19.89
CA ASP A 182 -0.72 -2.40 -18.49
C ASP A 182 -2.10 -3.02 -18.19
N LEU A 183 -3.19 -2.52 -18.78
CA LEU A 183 -4.51 -3.16 -18.69
C LEU A 183 -4.50 -4.58 -19.31
N LEU A 184 -3.86 -4.74 -20.47
CA LEU A 184 -3.69 -6.05 -21.10
C LEU A 184 -2.86 -7.01 -20.23
N ALA A 185 -1.82 -6.51 -19.55
CA ALA A 185 -1.05 -7.27 -18.59
C ALA A 185 -1.92 -7.74 -17.41
N GLN A 186 -2.78 -6.85 -16.87
CA GLN A 186 -3.76 -7.21 -15.84
C GLN A 186 -4.72 -8.30 -16.33
N ARG A 187 -5.21 -8.23 -17.58
CA ARG A 187 -6.04 -9.29 -18.19
C ARG A 187 -5.29 -10.63 -18.25
N ALA A 188 -4.02 -10.64 -18.67
CA ALA A 188 -3.22 -11.86 -18.75
C ALA A 188 -3.01 -12.51 -17.37
N ALA A 189 -2.83 -11.71 -16.33
CA ALA A 189 -2.77 -12.18 -14.95
C ALA A 189 -4.09 -12.81 -14.49
N LEU A 190 -5.25 -12.21 -14.81
CA LEU A 190 -6.56 -12.82 -14.51
C LEU A 190 -6.73 -14.19 -15.18
N GLN A 191 -6.37 -14.29 -16.46
CA GLN A 191 -6.44 -15.55 -17.20
C GLN A 191 -5.56 -16.64 -16.55
N THR A 192 -4.36 -16.28 -16.09
CA THR A 192 -3.47 -17.18 -15.35
C THR A 192 -4.14 -17.72 -14.08
N GLY A 193 -4.85 -16.85 -13.34
CA GLY A 193 -5.63 -17.24 -12.17
C GLY A 193 -6.79 -18.17 -12.48
N ILE A 194 -7.56 -17.87 -13.53
CA ILE A 194 -8.66 -18.72 -14.01
C ILE A 194 -8.16 -20.13 -14.36
N ASP A 195 -7.06 -20.21 -15.11
CA ASP A 195 -6.49 -21.50 -15.50
C ASP A 195 -5.89 -22.24 -14.30
N GLY A 196 -5.31 -21.52 -13.35
CA GLY A 196 -4.84 -22.05 -12.06
C GLY A 196 -5.97 -22.70 -11.26
N LEU A 197 -7.08 -21.99 -11.07
CA LEU A 197 -8.26 -22.51 -10.38
C LEU A 197 -8.84 -23.74 -11.09
N ARG A 198 -8.92 -23.71 -12.43
CA ARG A 198 -9.39 -24.87 -13.21
C ARG A 198 -8.53 -26.12 -12.95
N ARG A 199 -7.19 -25.98 -12.96
CA ARG A 199 -6.27 -27.08 -12.63
C ARG A 199 -6.46 -27.59 -11.20
N LEU A 200 -6.72 -26.70 -10.24
CA LEU A 200 -6.97 -27.10 -8.85
C LEU A 200 -8.29 -27.86 -8.72
N VAL A 201 -9.35 -27.45 -9.41
CA VAL A 201 -10.62 -28.19 -9.42
C VAL A 201 -10.44 -29.57 -10.06
N GLU A 202 -9.74 -29.68 -11.20
CA GLU A 202 -9.45 -30.96 -11.85
C GLU A 202 -8.67 -31.92 -10.93
N ARG A 203 -7.75 -31.38 -10.12
CA ARG A 203 -6.89 -32.16 -9.22
C ARG A 203 -7.56 -32.55 -7.90
N LEU A 204 -8.31 -31.64 -7.28
CA LEU A 204 -8.83 -31.79 -5.92
C LEU A 204 -10.34 -32.08 -5.88
N GLY A 205 -11.07 -31.68 -6.92
CA GLY A 205 -12.53 -31.66 -6.96
C GLY A 205 -13.12 -30.41 -6.31
N GLU A 206 -14.29 -29.99 -6.81
CA GLU A 206 -15.02 -28.79 -6.37
C GLU A 206 -15.30 -28.78 -4.86
N ASP A 207 -15.84 -29.87 -4.33
CA ASP A 207 -16.22 -29.98 -2.91
C ASP A 207 -15.04 -29.75 -1.98
N GLN A 208 -13.87 -30.31 -2.32
CA GLN A 208 -12.67 -30.18 -1.49
C GLN A 208 -12.09 -28.79 -1.57
N LEU A 209 -12.07 -28.19 -2.77
CA LEU A 209 -11.54 -26.84 -2.95
C LEU A 209 -12.42 -25.82 -2.21
N THR A 210 -13.74 -25.92 -2.34
CA THR A 210 -14.71 -25.05 -1.66
C THR A 210 -14.66 -25.23 -0.14
N ALA A 211 -14.52 -26.47 0.36
CA ALA A 211 -14.30 -26.70 1.78
C ALA A 211 -12.97 -26.10 2.27
N GLY A 212 -11.93 -26.15 1.43
CA GLY A 212 -10.64 -25.53 1.69
C GLY A 212 -10.73 -24.01 1.83
N PHE A 213 -11.50 -23.35 0.96
CA PHE A 213 -11.72 -21.90 1.03
C PHE A 213 -12.26 -21.48 2.40
N ARG A 214 -13.34 -22.12 2.84
CA ARG A 214 -13.99 -21.83 4.13
C ARG A 214 -13.06 -22.10 5.30
N GLU A 215 -12.39 -23.26 5.30
CA GLU A 215 -11.50 -23.64 6.39
C GLU A 215 -10.26 -22.73 6.47
N LEU A 216 -9.74 -22.21 5.35
CA LEU A 216 -8.65 -21.22 5.36
C LEU A 216 -9.08 -19.90 5.99
N GLN A 217 -10.30 -19.43 5.67
CA GLN A 217 -10.87 -18.21 6.27
C GLN A 217 -11.10 -18.41 7.77
N ASP A 218 -11.74 -19.52 8.16
CA ASP A 218 -11.98 -19.85 9.58
C ASP A 218 -10.66 -20.04 10.35
N ALA A 219 -9.63 -20.59 9.70
CA ALA A 219 -8.29 -20.69 10.27
C ALA A 219 -7.69 -19.30 10.51
N ALA A 220 -7.75 -18.38 9.56
CA ALA A 220 -7.22 -17.03 9.77
C ALA A 220 -7.92 -16.29 10.91
N GLU A 221 -9.25 -16.43 11.03
CA GLU A 221 -10.00 -15.90 12.17
C GLU A 221 -9.46 -16.46 13.49
N ARG A 222 -9.25 -17.78 13.61
CA ARG A 222 -8.70 -18.41 14.81
C ARG A 222 -7.30 -17.90 15.15
N HIS A 223 -6.44 -17.67 14.15
CA HIS A 223 -5.08 -17.14 14.39
C HIS A 223 -5.14 -15.70 14.90
N VAL A 224 -6.01 -14.86 14.35
CA VAL A 224 -6.17 -13.48 14.84
C VAL A 224 -6.76 -13.46 16.24
N ARG A 225 -7.78 -14.27 16.53
CA ARG A 225 -8.34 -14.42 17.89
C ARG A 225 -7.26 -14.81 18.90
N SER A 226 -6.43 -15.81 18.57
CA SER A 226 -5.29 -16.24 19.37
C SER A 226 -4.22 -15.14 19.55
N LEU A 227 -4.01 -14.30 18.53
CA LEU A 227 -3.13 -13.14 18.64
C LEU A 227 -3.70 -12.07 19.57
N ILE A 228 -5.01 -11.78 19.47
CA ILE A 228 -5.69 -10.79 20.31
C ILE A 228 -5.70 -11.23 21.78
N ASP A 229 -5.92 -12.52 22.06
CA ASP A 229 -5.89 -13.10 23.41
C ASP A 229 -4.54 -12.95 24.13
N GLN A 230 -3.45 -12.70 23.37
CA GLN A 230 -2.12 -12.38 23.93
C GLN A 230 -1.96 -10.91 24.33
N ILE A 231 -2.89 -10.04 23.94
CA ILE A 231 -2.91 -8.64 24.31
C ILE A 231 -3.74 -8.53 25.59
N PRO A 232 -3.22 -7.93 26.67
CA PRO A 232 -4.00 -7.77 27.90
C PRO A 232 -5.32 -7.03 27.63
N ASP A 233 -6.41 -7.47 28.26
CA ASP A 233 -7.67 -6.75 28.25
C ASP A 233 -7.49 -5.31 28.73
N GLY A 234 -8.10 -4.37 28.03
CA GLY A 234 -7.96 -2.96 28.37
C GLY A 234 -8.31 -2.02 27.24
N ARG A 235 -8.07 -0.74 27.50
CA ARG A 235 -8.27 0.35 26.54
C ARG A 235 -6.98 1.12 26.37
N TYR A 236 -6.46 1.12 25.16
CA TYR A 236 -5.17 1.72 24.80
C TYR A 236 -5.38 2.89 23.87
N LEU A 237 -4.76 4.04 24.17
CA LEU A 237 -4.96 5.28 23.44
C LEU A 237 -3.67 5.70 22.75
N ALA A 238 -3.78 6.17 21.51
CA ALA A 238 -2.69 6.81 20.79
C ALA A 238 -3.16 8.04 20.02
N LEU A 239 -2.20 8.93 19.78
CA LEU A 239 -2.35 10.14 19.00
C LEU A 239 -1.13 10.24 18.08
N GLU A 240 -1.39 10.45 16.80
CA GLU A 240 -0.38 10.73 15.79
C GLU A 240 -0.77 11.95 14.97
N GLN A 241 0.19 12.48 14.23
CA GLN A 241 0.05 13.73 13.48
C GLN A 241 0.74 13.64 12.12
N LEU A 242 0.11 14.23 11.10
CA LEU A 242 0.74 14.50 9.79
C LEU A 242 1.30 15.93 9.76
N ASP A 243 2.28 16.16 8.87
CA ASP A 243 2.96 17.45 8.71
C ASP A 243 2.11 18.54 8.03
N GLY A 244 0.95 18.19 7.46
CA GLY A 244 0.03 19.12 6.76
C GLY A 244 -0.54 18.54 5.47
N ASP A 245 -1.47 19.25 4.83
CA ASP A 245 -2.16 18.79 3.61
C ASP A 245 -1.63 19.39 2.30
N GLY A 246 -0.59 20.22 2.36
CA GLY A 246 -0.03 20.91 1.18
C GLY A 246 -0.71 22.22 0.82
N TYR A 247 -1.87 22.54 1.41
CA TYR A 247 -2.44 23.90 1.43
C TYR A 247 -2.22 24.59 2.78
N SER A 248 -2.06 23.81 3.84
CA SER A 248 -1.83 24.27 5.19
C SER A 248 -0.87 23.33 5.93
N ASP A 249 -0.03 23.93 6.78
CA ASP A 249 0.85 23.23 7.73
C ASP A 249 0.15 23.01 9.09
N GLU A 250 -1.16 23.25 9.18
CA GLU A 250 -1.94 22.97 10.39
C GLU A 250 -1.92 21.45 10.69
N PRO A 251 -1.68 21.03 11.95
CA PRO A 251 -1.63 19.63 12.32
C PRO A 251 -2.91 18.87 12.01
N ILE A 252 -2.78 17.78 11.27
CA ILE A 252 -3.87 16.81 11.07
C ILE A 252 -3.66 15.68 12.07
N LEU A 253 -4.63 15.46 12.96
CA LEU A 253 -4.53 14.53 14.07
C LEU A 253 -5.23 13.21 13.74
N LEU A 254 -4.54 12.10 13.96
CA LEU A 254 -5.12 10.76 13.96
C LEU A 254 -5.23 10.28 15.41
N LYS A 255 -6.42 9.81 15.81
CA LYS A 255 -6.67 9.30 17.15
C LYS A 255 -7.16 7.87 17.07
N LEU A 256 -6.71 7.05 18.01
CA LEU A 256 -7.13 5.66 18.10
C LEU A 256 -7.31 5.28 19.57
N ALA A 257 -8.44 4.63 19.85
CA ALA A 257 -8.61 3.78 21.01
C ALA A 257 -8.71 2.32 20.56
N ILE A 258 -7.86 1.45 21.08
CA ILE A 258 -7.97 0.00 20.93
C ILE A 258 -8.56 -0.55 22.23
N GLU A 259 -9.76 -1.11 22.16
CA GLU A 259 -10.41 -1.82 23.26
C GLU A 259 -10.26 -3.32 23.02
N VAL A 260 -9.56 -4.02 23.92
CA VAL A 260 -9.36 -5.47 23.86
C VAL A 260 -10.22 -6.12 24.95
N CYS A 261 -10.98 -7.14 24.55
CA CYS A 261 -11.79 -7.96 25.43
C CYS A 261 -11.75 -9.42 24.96
N GLU A 262 -11.15 -10.28 25.78
CA GLU A 262 -10.93 -11.69 25.48
C GLU A 262 -10.20 -11.85 24.12
N ASP A 263 -10.84 -12.50 23.15
CA ASP A 263 -10.26 -12.80 21.84
C ASP A 263 -10.71 -11.82 20.73
N SER A 264 -11.27 -10.67 21.12
CA SER A 264 -11.83 -9.65 20.22
C SER A 264 -11.29 -8.26 20.52
N ALA A 265 -11.25 -7.41 19.49
CA ALA A 265 -10.74 -6.04 19.61
C ALA A 265 -11.61 -5.03 18.83
N ARG A 266 -11.77 -3.85 19.40
CA ARG A 266 -12.44 -2.71 18.78
C ARG A 266 -11.44 -1.57 18.55
N PHE A 267 -11.30 -1.15 17.30
CA PHE A 267 -10.45 -0.04 16.86
C PHE A 267 -11.35 1.17 16.59
N ASP A 268 -11.33 2.13 17.51
CA ASP A 268 -12.17 3.33 17.45
C ASP A 268 -11.34 4.57 17.13
N PHE A 269 -11.58 5.12 15.94
CA PHE A 269 -10.90 6.31 15.43
C PHE A 269 -11.62 7.62 15.77
N THR A 270 -12.61 7.59 16.68
CA THR A 270 -13.37 8.77 17.11
C THR A 270 -12.45 9.89 17.61
N GLY A 271 -12.67 11.08 17.05
CA GLY A 271 -11.90 12.29 17.37
C GLY A 271 -10.70 12.54 16.46
N THR A 272 -10.45 11.67 15.48
CA THR A 272 -9.59 11.94 14.31
C THR A 272 -10.09 13.19 13.56
N SER A 273 -9.15 13.94 12.97
CA SER A 273 -9.45 15.18 12.26
C SER A 273 -10.50 15.00 11.15
N PRO A 274 -11.33 16.03 10.88
CA PRO A 274 -12.21 16.06 9.71
C PRO A 274 -11.40 15.92 8.41
N ALA A 275 -12.06 15.55 7.32
CA ALA A 275 -11.45 15.51 5.99
C ALA A 275 -10.75 16.84 5.67
N CYS A 276 -9.52 16.76 5.18
CA CYS A 276 -8.71 17.93 4.82
C CYS A 276 -8.99 18.36 3.38
N ARG A 277 -8.53 19.58 3.05
CA ARG A 277 -8.65 20.10 1.69
C ARG A 277 -7.74 19.33 0.74
N GLY A 278 -6.48 19.17 1.14
CA GLY A 278 -5.45 18.53 0.32
C GLY A 278 -5.54 17.00 0.28
N PRO A 279 -4.61 16.34 -0.43
CA PRO A 279 -4.69 14.93 -0.82
C PRO A 279 -4.42 13.94 0.32
N MET A 280 -4.30 14.38 1.57
CA MET A 280 -3.99 13.49 2.71
C MET A 280 -5.20 12.67 3.18
N ASN A 281 -6.38 12.85 2.57
CA ASN A 281 -7.54 12.01 2.88
C ASN A 281 -7.28 10.55 2.50
N CYS A 282 -7.67 9.65 3.37
CA CYS A 282 -7.38 8.24 3.29
C CYS A 282 -8.70 7.50 3.12
N SER A 283 -8.81 6.69 2.08
CA SER A 283 -10.01 5.88 1.88
C SER A 283 -10.15 4.85 3.00
N THR A 284 -11.39 4.61 3.45
CA THR A 284 -11.71 3.61 4.50
C THR A 284 -10.99 2.26 4.31
N PRO A 285 -10.86 1.70 3.09
CA PRO A 285 -10.11 0.46 2.89
C PRO A 285 -8.66 0.46 3.33
N VAL A 286 -7.97 1.60 3.26
CA VAL A 286 -6.57 1.72 3.68
C VAL A 286 -6.45 1.57 5.20
N THR A 287 -7.41 2.07 5.98
CA THR A 287 -7.46 1.89 7.44
C THR A 287 -7.59 0.40 7.80
N HIS A 288 -8.42 -0.34 7.07
CA HIS A 288 -8.54 -1.79 7.24
C HIS A 288 -7.24 -2.51 6.90
N SER A 289 -6.52 -2.07 5.85
CA SER A 289 -5.22 -2.62 5.48
C SER A 289 -4.16 -2.39 6.56
N ALA A 290 -4.11 -1.19 7.16
CA ALA A 290 -3.16 -0.86 8.21
C ALA A 290 -3.35 -1.74 9.47
N ILE A 291 -4.59 -1.99 9.88
CA ILE A 291 -4.91 -2.91 10.99
C ILE A 291 -4.44 -4.32 10.66
N GLN A 292 -4.79 -4.85 9.48
CA GLN A 292 -4.37 -6.18 9.06
C GLN A 292 -2.84 -6.32 8.99
N TYR A 293 -2.15 -5.28 8.49
CA TYR A 293 -0.70 -5.25 8.42
C TYR A 293 -0.08 -5.36 9.82
N VAL A 294 -0.52 -4.55 10.78
CA VAL A 294 0.03 -4.58 12.15
C VAL A 294 -0.21 -5.93 12.81
N LEU A 295 -1.40 -6.51 12.66
CA LEU A 295 -1.68 -7.85 13.20
C LEU A 295 -0.76 -8.91 12.59
N ARG A 296 -0.50 -8.85 11.28
CA ARG A 296 0.48 -9.74 10.62
C ARG A 296 1.89 -9.53 11.16
N CYS A 297 2.31 -8.30 11.40
CA CYS A 297 3.63 -8.02 11.99
C CYS A 297 3.77 -8.57 13.42
N LEU A 298 2.68 -8.60 14.18
CA LEU A 298 2.70 -9.12 15.54
C LEU A 298 2.59 -10.64 15.58
N ALA A 299 1.95 -11.28 14.61
CA ALA A 299 1.74 -12.72 14.60
C ALA A 299 3.05 -13.52 14.74
N SER A 300 3.07 -14.48 15.68
CA SER A 300 4.20 -15.42 15.84
C SER A 300 4.21 -16.52 14.78
N GLU A 301 3.05 -16.76 14.16
CA GLU A 301 2.84 -17.72 13.08
C GLU A 301 2.24 -16.99 11.88
N GLU A 302 2.47 -17.52 10.69
CA GLU A 302 1.96 -16.94 9.46
C GLU A 302 0.42 -16.97 9.44
N ILE A 303 -0.22 -15.80 9.36
CA ILE A 303 -1.67 -15.68 9.20
C ILE A 303 -2.01 -15.79 7.71
N PRO A 304 -2.83 -16.78 7.30
CA PRO A 304 -3.28 -16.91 5.91
C PRO A 304 -3.88 -15.59 5.39
N ALA A 305 -3.53 -15.19 4.17
CA ALA A 305 -4.07 -14.00 3.51
C ALA A 305 -5.52 -14.19 3.07
N SER A 306 -6.44 -14.17 4.04
CA SER A 306 -7.85 -14.45 3.85
C SER A 306 -8.75 -13.47 4.61
N GLY A 307 -10.03 -13.44 4.21
CA GLY A 307 -11.05 -12.52 4.75
C GLY A 307 -11.40 -12.75 6.22
N GLY A 308 -11.04 -13.92 6.78
CA GLY A 308 -11.27 -14.24 8.19
C GLY A 308 -10.52 -13.33 9.18
N THR A 309 -9.44 -12.68 8.72
CA THR A 309 -8.54 -11.85 9.55
C THR A 309 -9.27 -10.72 10.29
N LEU A 310 -10.31 -10.14 9.70
CA LEU A 310 -11.04 -9.01 10.28
C LEU A 310 -12.32 -9.42 11.03
N ARG A 311 -12.72 -10.69 11.01
CA ARG A 311 -13.95 -11.15 11.68
C ARG A 311 -14.00 -10.91 13.20
N PRO A 312 -12.89 -10.99 13.98
CA PRO A 312 -12.91 -10.71 15.41
C PRO A 312 -12.71 -9.22 15.74
N ILE A 313 -12.76 -8.34 14.73
CA ILE A 313 -12.38 -6.93 14.87
C ILE A 313 -13.56 -6.02 14.51
N GLU A 314 -13.92 -5.16 15.45
CA GLU A 314 -14.81 -4.03 15.18
C GLU A 314 -13.97 -2.80 14.81
N ILE A 315 -14.32 -2.12 13.71
CA ILE A 315 -13.63 -0.92 13.25
C ILE A 315 -14.64 0.22 13.19
N VAL A 316 -14.37 1.29 13.93
CA VAL A 316 -15.21 2.50 13.99
C VAL A 316 -14.44 3.68 13.43
N ILE A 317 -14.85 4.12 12.24
CA ILE A 317 -14.29 5.28 11.56
C ILE A 317 -15.36 6.38 11.54
N PRO A 318 -15.07 7.59 12.03
CA PRO A 318 -16.01 8.70 11.97
C PRO A 318 -16.23 9.13 10.52
N LYS A 319 -17.50 9.29 10.14
CA LYS A 319 -17.87 9.89 8.85
C LYS A 319 -17.31 11.31 8.72
N ASP A 320 -17.02 11.70 7.48
CA ASP A 320 -16.48 13.01 7.11
C ASP A 320 -15.11 13.30 7.78
N SER A 321 -14.44 12.28 8.29
CA SER A 321 -13.07 12.36 8.80
C SER A 321 -12.06 12.17 7.67
N ILE A 322 -10.79 12.42 7.96
CA ILE A 322 -9.71 12.12 7.01
C ILE A 322 -9.61 10.62 6.67
N LEU A 323 -10.24 9.73 7.44
CA LEU A 323 -10.21 8.27 7.21
C LEU A 323 -11.49 7.71 6.55
N ASP A 324 -12.54 8.53 6.47
CA ASP A 324 -13.78 8.26 5.71
C ASP A 324 -14.25 9.60 5.10
N PRO A 325 -13.50 10.13 4.12
CA PRO A 325 -13.76 11.46 3.60
C PRO A 325 -14.98 11.48 2.69
N PRO A 326 -15.62 12.66 2.49
CA PRO A 326 -16.60 12.84 1.44
C PRO A 326 -16.04 12.45 0.06
N VAL A 327 -16.89 11.93 -0.82
CA VAL A 327 -16.50 11.33 -2.11
C VAL A 327 -15.83 12.30 -3.10
N ASP A 328 -15.96 13.60 -2.89
CA ASP A 328 -15.33 14.64 -3.71
C ASP A 328 -13.90 14.96 -3.25
N ARG A 329 -13.45 14.42 -2.11
CA ARG A 329 -12.13 14.73 -1.55
C ARG A 329 -11.00 13.92 -2.19
N PRO A 330 -9.84 14.56 -2.42
CA PRO A 330 -8.66 13.91 -2.98
C PRO A 330 -8.03 12.93 -1.99
N VAL A 331 -7.57 11.77 -2.47
CA VAL A 331 -7.07 10.67 -1.63
C VAL A 331 -5.68 10.14 -2.00
N ALA A 332 -5.03 10.68 -3.03
CA ALA A 332 -3.74 10.20 -3.53
C ALA A 332 -2.69 10.08 -2.42
N GLY A 333 -2.57 11.15 -1.62
CA GLY A 333 -1.62 11.21 -0.52
C GLY A 333 -2.03 10.37 0.70
N GLY A 334 -3.31 10.10 0.92
CA GLY A 334 -3.73 9.26 2.04
C GLY A 334 -3.38 7.78 1.86
N ASN A 335 -3.29 7.31 0.62
CA ASN A 335 -2.82 5.95 0.32
C ASN A 335 -1.34 5.77 0.66
N VAL A 336 -0.51 6.81 0.45
CA VAL A 336 0.95 6.71 0.58
C VAL A 336 1.49 7.26 1.90
N GLU A 337 0.94 8.35 2.42
CA GLU A 337 1.47 9.04 3.61
C GLU A 337 0.58 8.82 4.86
N THR A 338 -0.73 9.07 4.77
CA THR A 338 -1.64 8.83 5.92
C THR A 338 -1.66 7.37 6.33
N SER A 339 -1.52 6.45 5.38
CA SER A 339 -1.42 5.00 5.63
C SER A 339 -0.20 4.63 6.47
N GLN A 340 0.97 5.24 6.23
CA GLN A 340 2.17 5.05 7.05
C GLN A 340 1.91 5.51 8.49
N ARG A 341 1.28 6.68 8.63
CA ARG A 341 0.97 7.25 9.94
C ARG A 341 -0.04 6.43 10.73
N LEU A 342 -1.00 5.79 10.06
CA LEU A 342 -1.93 4.85 10.70
C LEU A 342 -1.21 3.66 11.33
N VAL A 343 -0.16 3.14 10.67
CA VAL A 343 0.64 2.04 11.23
C VAL A 343 1.39 2.49 12.48
N ASP A 344 2.04 3.66 12.43
CA ASP A 344 2.69 4.26 13.60
C ASP A 344 1.70 4.46 14.76
N LEU A 345 0.48 4.92 14.46
CA LEU A 345 -0.58 5.12 15.46
C LEU A 345 -0.99 3.82 16.13
N ILE A 346 -1.22 2.75 15.36
CA ILE A 346 -1.62 1.44 15.89
C ILE A 346 -0.49 0.83 16.73
N PHE A 347 0.76 0.87 16.25
CA PHE A 347 1.90 0.41 17.04
C PHE A 347 2.05 1.21 18.33
N SER A 348 1.88 2.53 18.28
CA SER A 348 1.96 3.40 19.47
C SER A 348 0.90 3.06 20.51
N ALA A 349 -0.33 2.72 20.08
CA ALA A 349 -1.38 2.26 21.00
C ALA A 349 -1.01 0.91 21.66
N LEU A 350 -0.37 0.02 20.91
CA LEU A 350 0.03 -1.31 21.39
C LEU A 350 1.38 -1.32 22.15
N ALA A 351 2.14 -0.23 22.15
CA ALA A 351 3.46 -0.15 22.77
C ALA A 351 3.43 -0.41 24.28
N HIS A 352 2.41 0.08 24.98
CA HIS A 352 2.26 -0.15 26.42
C HIS A 352 1.87 -1.60 26.78
N PRO A 353 0.85 -2.23 26.16
CA PRO A 353 0.51 -3.62 26.45
C PRO A 353 1.53 -4.64 25.94
N LEU A 354 2.32 -4.30 24.91
CA LEU A 354 3.29 -5.20 24.28
C LEU A 354 4.72 -4.60 24.21
N PRO A 355 5.32 -4.16 25.33
CA PRO A 355 6.55 -3.34 25.34
C PRO A 355 7.76 -4.06 24.73
N ASP A 356 7.78 -5.39 24.81
CA ASP A 356 8.88 -6.23 24.30
C ASP A 356 8.65 -6.72 22.86
N ARG A 357 7.60 -6.22 22.18
CA ARG A 357 7.26 -6.60 20.80
C ARG A 357 7.17 -5.42 19.85
N ILE A 358 6.87 -4.22 20.36
CA ILE A 358 6.68 -3.04 19.51
C ILE A 358 8.03 -2.37 19.19
N PRO A 359 8.37 -2.16 17.92
CA PRO A 359 9.56 -1.40 17.52
C PRO A 359 9.37 0.11 17.73
N ALA A 360 10.47 0.86 17.67
CA ALA A 360 10.42 2.30 17.46
C ALA A 360 9.79 2.65 16.10
N GLN A 361 9.45 3.92 15.89
CA GLN A 361 8.85 4.35 14.63
C GLN A 361 9.86 4.23 13.49
N SER A 362 9.41 3.75 12.33
CA SER A 362 10.21 3.78 11.10
C SER A 362 10.10 5.15 10.44
N GLN A 363 10.67 5.30 9.24
CA GLN A 363 10.65 6.56 8.49
C GLN A 363 9.27 7.18 8.32
N GLY A 364 8.15 6.44 8.41
CA GLY A 364 6.79 6.98 8.50
C GLY A 364 6.34 7.82 7.30
N THR A 365 6.94 7.58 6.12
CA THR A 365 6.67 8.25 4.85
C THR A 365 7.04 7.30 3.71
N MET A 366 6.32 7.35 2.59
CA MET A 366 6.76 6.64 1.37
C MET A 366 7.72 7.50 0.53
N ASN A 367 7.83 8.78 0.85
CA ASN A 367 8.64 9.77 0.14
C ASN A 367 8.29 9.79 -1.36
N ASN A 368 7.02 10.03 -1.65
CA ASN A 368 6.52 9.98 -3.01
C ASN A 368 7.13 11.10 -3.87
N VAL A 369 7.75 10.71 -4.98
CA VAL A 369 8.31 11.61 -5.97
C VAL A 369 7.76 11.22 -7.33
N VAL A 370 7.16 12.20 -8.00
CA VAL A 370 6.69 12.05 -9.37
C VAL A 370 7.31 13.13 -10.23
N PHE A 371 7.74 12.75 -11.43
CA PHE A 371 8.17 13.71 -12.41
C PHE A 371 7.81 13.28 -13.83
N SER A 372 7.56 14.26 -14.69
CA SER A 372 7.13 14.00 -16.07
C SER A 372 7.59 15.07 -17.03
N CYS A 373 7.85 14.62 -18.27
CA CYS A 373 8.07 15.46 -19.44
C CYS A 373 7.48 14.76 -20.68
N ASP A 374 7.74 15.27 -21.87
CA ASP A 374 7.26 14.70 -23.14
C ASP A 374 7.72 13.26 -23.38
N ALA A 375 8.81 12.81 -22.73
CA ALA A 375 9.35 11.46 -22.87
C ALA A 375 8.61 10.41 -22.03
N GLY A 376 7.96 10.81 -20.93
CA GLY A 376 7.35 9.87 -20.00
C GLY A 376 7.00 10.49 -18.65
N THR A 377 6.28 9.72 -17.84
CA THR A 377 5.98 9.99 -16.42
C THR A 377 6.66 8.92 -15.58
N HIS A 378 7.35 9.32 -14.51
CA HIS A 378 7.93 8.42 -13.53
C HIS A 378 7.33 8.67 -12.17
N TYR A 379 6.96 7.58 -11.51
CA TYR A 379 6.48 7.53 -10.14
C TYR A 379 7.44 6.68 -9.31
N GLU A 380 7.87 7.20 -8.16
CA GLU A 380 8.76 6.48 -7.26
C GLU A 380 8.49 6.82 -5.79
N THR A 381 8.32 5.79 -4.98
CA THR A 381 8.48 5.83 -3.52
C THR A 381 9.92 5.48 -3.16
N LEU A 382 10.47 6.15 -2.13
CA LEU A 382 11.84 5.96 -1.67
C LEU A 382 11.86 5.40 -0.24
N GLY A 383 12.63 4.33 -0.05
CA GLY A 383 12.88 3.72 1.24
C GLY A 383 13.68 4.62 2.20
N GLY A 384 13.74 4.23 3.46
CA GLY A 384 14.45 4.98 4.50
C GLY A 384 14.76 4.10 5.69
N GLY A 385 14.88 4.71 6.87
CA GLY A 385 15.22 3.97 8.08
C GLY A 385 14.04 3.20 8.68
N CYS A 386 14.22 1.92 8.96
CA CYS A 386 13.30 1.14 9.78
C CYS A 386 13.58 1.39 11.27
N GLY A 387 12.54 1.39 12.11
CA GLY A 387 12.71 1.57 13.56
C GLY A 387 13.48 0.42 14.20
N GLY A 388 14.31 0.72 15.19
CA GLY A 388 14.93 -0.30 16.05
C GLY A 388 13.87 -1.13 16.76
N GLY A 389 14.11 -2.42 16.92
CA GLY A 389 13.20 -3.34 17.61
C GLY A 389 13.74 -3.77 18.99
N PRO A 390 12.93 -4.47 19.79
CA PRO A 390 13.37 -5.08 21.04
C PRO A 390 14.52 -6.08 20.89
N THR A 391 14.63 -6.71 19.71
CA THR A 391 15.56 -7.83 19.48
C THR A 391 16.63 -7.56 18.42
N ARG A 392 16.53 -6.46 17.66
CA ARG A 392 17.43 -6.15 16.55
C ARG A 392 17.42 -4.67 16.18
N GLU A 393 18.52 -4.21 15.60
CA GLU A 393 18.61 -2.90 14.94
C GLU A 393 17.65 -2.78 13.75
N GLY A 394 17.29 -1.55 13.43
CA GLY A 394 16.49 -1.22 12.26
C GLY A 394 17.27 -1.36 10.96
N ALA A 395 16.64 -1.90 9.92
CA ALA A 395 17.22 -1.95 8.59
C ALA A 395 17.32 -0.57 7.93
N SER A 396 18.42 -0.30 7.22
CA SER A 396 18.67 0.95 6.49
C SER A 396 18.19 0.91 5.05
N GLY A 397 17.68 2.03 4.55
CA GLY A 397 17.29 2.21 3.14
C GLY A 397 16.21 1.27 2.62
N LEU A 398 15.28 0.87 3.49
CA LEU A 398 14.24 -0.13 3.19
C LEU A 398 12.87 0.53 3.04
N GLN A 399 12.02 -0.05 2.19
CA GLN A 399 10.59 0.23 2.24
C GLN A 399 9.97 -0.36 3.52
N VAL A 400 9.13 0.43 4.19
CA VAL A 400 8.52 0.01 5.46
C VAL A 400 7.01 0.10 5.37
N HIS A 401 6.35 -0.72 6.18
CA HIS A 401 4.93 -0.69 6.42
C HIS A 401 4.07 -0.84 5.17
N MET A 402 3.44 0.23 4.70
CA MET A 402 2.35 0.17 3.73
C MET A 402 2.81 0.02 2.28
N THR A 403 4.11 -0.17 2.05
CA THR A 403 4.70 -0.40 0.73
C THR A 403 5.86 -1.40 0.83
N ASN A 404 6.11 -2.12 -0.27
CA ASN A 404 7.20 -3.08 -0.40
C ASN A 404 7.64 -3.19 -1.87
N THR A 405 7.74 -2.04 -2.55
CA THR A 405 8.20 -1.97 -3.94
C THR A 405 9.72 -2.04 -4.04
N LEU A 406 10.23 -2.58 -5.15
CA LEU A 406 11.64 -2.46 -5.50
C LEU A 406 11.99 -1.03 -5.95
N ASN A 407 13.26 -0.65 -5.84
CA ASN A 407 13.74 0.59 -6.43
C ASN A 407 13.85 0.42 -7.96
N THR A 408 13.62 1.51 -8.70
CA THR A 408 13.85 1.47 -10.15
C THR A 408 15.37 1.47 -10.42
N PRO A 409 15.89 0.56 -11.27
CA PRO A 409 17.29 0.56 -11.65
C PRO A 409 17.71 1.87 -12.30
N ILE A 410 18.86 2.42 -11.91
CA ILE A 410 19.36 3.71 -12.43
C ILE A 410 19.52 3.67 -13.95
N GLU A 411 20.15 2.62 -14.47
CA GLU A 411 20.37 2.44 -15.91
C GLU A 411 19.05 2.43 -16.69
N ARG A 412 18.01 1.81 -16.12
CA ARG A 412 16.68 1.79 -16.74
C ARG A 412 16.08 3.18 -16.75
N LEU A 413 16.15 3.90 -15.63
CA LEU A 413 15.59 5.24 -15.48
C LEU A 413 16.25 6.25 -16.45
N GLU A 414 17.58 6.24 -16.54
CA GLU A 414 18.34 7.12 -17.46
C GLU A 414 18.17 6.72 -18.94
N GLN A 415 17.79 5.46 -19.21
CA GLN A 415 17.49 5.02 -20.57
C GLN A 415 16.15 5.55 -21.08
N VAL A 416 15.15 5.65 -20.20
CA VAL A 416 13.77 5.99 -20.61
C VAL A 416 13.43 7.47 -20.43
N LEU A 417 14.13 8.19 -19.55
CA LEU A 417 13.84 9.59 -19.23
C LEU A 417 15.10 10.46 -19.32
N PRO A 418 14.95 11.75 -19.69
CA PRO A 418 16.06 12.69 -19.78
C PRO A 418 16.47 13.14 -18.38
N ILE A 419 17.03 12.24 -17.59
CA ILE A 419 17.54 12.50 -16.25
C ILE A 419 18.89 11.82 -16.04
N ARG A 420 19.59 12.21 -14.98
CA ARG A 420 20.77 11.51 -14.46
C ARG A 420 20.68 11.37 -12.96
N VAL A 421 20.94 10.18 -12.43
CA VAL A 421 21.02 9.97 -10.98
C VAL A 421 22.44 10.29 -10.53
N THR A 422 22.62 11.45 -9.91
CA THR A 422 23.95 11.96 -9.49
C THR A 422 24.37 11.46 -8.11
N ARG A 423 23.42 11.00 -7.28
CA ARG A 423 23.70 10.45 -5.96
C ARG A 423 22.64 9.42 -5.54
N TYR A 424 23.10 8.26 -5.07
CA TYR A 424 22.27 7.29 -4.37
C TYR A 424 23.09 6.57 -3.31
N GLN A 425 22.82 6.84 -2.03
CA GLN A 425 23.58 6.30 -0.90
C GLN A 425 22.75 6.28 0.38
N LEU A 426 23.21 5.57 1.40
CA LEU A 426 22.70 5.73 2.76
C LEU A 426 22.98 7.15 3.29
N ARG A 427 22.08 7.64 4.14
CA ARG A 427 22.18 8.92 4.83
C ARG A 427 22.75 8.69 6.23
N GLU A 428 24.06 8.43 6.30
CA GLU A 428 24.76 8.12 7.55
C GLU A 428 24.46 9.12 8.68
N GLY A 429 24.20 8.61 9.88
CA GLY A 429 23.87 9.40 11.07
C GLY A 429 22.43 9.90 11.13
N SER A 430 21.54 9.39 10.29
CA SER A 430 20.11 9.68 10.30
C SER A 430 19.30 8.79 11.24
N GLY A 431 19.76 7.56 11.51
CA GLY A 431 19.11 6.64 12.45
C GLY A 431 19.20 7.11 13.90
N GLY A 432 18.12 6.94 14.67
CA GLY A 432 18.06 7.27 16.08
C GLY A 432 18.90 6.30 16.92
N ALA A 433 19.65 6.82 17.89
CA ALA A 433 20.46 6.02 18.78
C ALA A 433 19.60 5.20 19.76
N GLY A 434 20.10 4.05 20.21
CA GLY A 434 19.47 3.21 21.21
C GLY A 434 20.29 1.96 21.48
N GLN A 435 19.82 1.08 22.35
CA GLN A 435 20.40 -0.26 22.48
C GLN A 435 20.37 -0.99 21.12
N ASN A 436 19.24 -0.87 20.43
CA ASN A 436 19.07 -1.27 19.04
C ASN A 436 18.79 0.00 18.22
N PRO A 437 19.77 0.52 17.45
CA PRO A 437 19.60 1.76 16.71
C PRO A 437 18.56 1.63 15.61
N GLY A 438 17.98 2.76 15.22
CA GLY A 438 17.16 2.87 14.02
C GLY A 438 18.02 2.83 12.76
N GLY A 439 17.44 2.34 11.66
CA GLY A 439 18.10 2.28 10.37
C GLY A 439 18.34 3.66 9.75
N GLU A 440 19.28 3.72 8.83
CA GLU A 440 19.60 4.93 8.09
C GLU A 440 18.61 5.18 6.95
N GLY A 441 18.29 6.44 6.69
CA GLY A 441 17.62 6.91 5.48
C GLY A 441 18.51 6.79 4.23
N VAL A 442 18.02 7.33 3.12
CA VAL A 442 18.77 7.41 1.85
C VAL A 442 18.85 8.83 1.35
N VAL A 443 19.91 9.12 0.58
CA VAL A 443 20.02 10.31 -0.25
C VAL A 443 19.85 9.88 -1.69
N ARG A 444 18.83 10.40 -2.39
CA ARG A 444 18.56 10.17 -3.80
C ARG A 444 18.52 11.51 -4.53
N GLU A 445 19.38 11.70 -5.53
CA GLU A 445 19.49 12.94 -6.30
C GLU A 445 19.32 12.70 -7.80
N PHE A 446 18.43 13.48 -8.42
CA PHE A 446 18.11 13.46 -9.83
C PHE A 446 18.49 14.80 -10.47
N GLU A 447 19.37 14.79 -11.46
CA GLU A 447 19.62 15.91 -12.38
C GLU A 447 18.67 15.79 -13.57
N PHE A 448 17.88 16.82 -13.83
CA PHE A 448 16.96 16.84 -14.97
C PHE A 448 17.68 17.35 -16.22
N LEU A 449 17.72 16.56 -17.29
CA LEU A 449 18.35 16.90 -18.58
C LEU A 449 17.36 17.52 -19.59
N ALA A 450 16.12 17.74 -19.14
CA ALA A 450 15.08 18.50 -19.79
C ALA A 450 14.26 19.22 -18.71
N ASP A 451 13.43 20.17 -19.11
CA ASP A 451 12.44 20.73 -18.19
C ASP A 451 11.49 19.63 -17.72
N MET A 452 11.17 19.65 -16.43
CA MET A 452 10.44 18.57 -15.78
C MET A 452 9.37 19.14 -14.85
N ASP A 453 8.13 18.69 -15.00
CA ASP A 453 7.09 18.93 -14.01
C ASP A 453 7.25 17.90 -12.89
N VAL A 454 7.28 18.36 -11.64
CA VAL A 454 7.62 17.56 -10.47
C VAL A 454 6.56 17.74 -9.39
N SER A 455 6.20 16.63 -8.76
CA SER A 455 5.33 16.57 -7.59
C SER A 455 6.00 15.75 -6.49
N ILE A 456 5.84 16.20 -5.25
CA ILE A 456 6.41 15.59 -4.06
C ILE A 456 5.30 15.52 -3.01
N LEU A 457 5.02 14.30 -2.53
CA LEU A 457 4.22 14.07 -1.33
C LEU A 457 5.10 13.32 -0.34
N THR A 458 5.54 14.01 0.71
CA THR A 458 6.39 13.43 1.76
C THR A 458 5.87 13.80 3.14
N GLU A 459 6.21 12.97 4.12
CA GLU A 459 5.99 13.19 5.55
C GLU A 459 7.33 13.25 6.31
N ARG A 460 7.27 13.53 7.62
CA ARG A 460 8.44 13.59 8.52
C ARG A 460 9.51 14.57 8.07
N ARG A 461 9.06 15.74 7.59
CA ARG A 461 9.87 16.94 7.33
C ARG A 461 9.77 17.96 8.46
N ILE A 462 8.73 17.86 9.29
CA ILE A 462 8.55 18.65 10.51
C ILE A 462 8.74 17.78 11.76
N LEU A 463 8.07 16.62 11.80
CA LEU A 463 8.15 15.68 12.92
C LEU A 463 9.18 14.57 12.68
N SER A 464 10.02 14.29 13.67
CA SER A 464 10.95 13.14 13.63
C SER A 464 10.23 11.82 13.89
N PRO A 465 10.69 10.70 13.30
CA PRO A 465 10.33 9.34 13.74
C PRO A 465 10.74 9.12 15.20
N ALA A 466 9.78 8.81 16.06
CA ALA A 466 10.04 8.68 17.50
C ALA A 466 10.83 7.41 17.84
N GLY A 467 11.76 7.54 18.78
CA GLY A 467 12.35 6.39 19.47
C GLY A 467 11.36 5.74 20.42
N CYS A 468 11.69 4.54 20.91
CA CYS A 468 10.86 3.80 21.86
C CYS A 468 11.70 3.20 23.00
N SER A 469 11.08 2.96 24.15
CA SER A 469 11.74 2.37 25.33
C SER A 469 13.03 3.08 25.77
N GLY A 470 13.11 4.40 25.58
CA GLY A 470 14.28 5.22 25.92
C GLY A 470 15.29 5.43 24.79
N GLY A 471 15.04 4.91 23.58
CA GLY A 471 15.81 5.25 22.39
C GLY A 471 15.52 6.65 21.86
N GLU A 472 16.44 7.20 21.09
CA GLU A 472 16.38 8.52 20.50
C GLU A 472 15.60 8.54 19.18
N ALA A 473 15.09 9.71 18.80
CA ALA A 473 14.37 9.90 17.55
C ALA A 473 15.30 9.82 16.32
N GLY A 474 14.77 9.36 15.19
CA GLY A 474 15.45 9.44 13.90
C GLY A 474 15.48 10.88 13.37
N SER A 475 16.38 11.16 12.45
CA SER A 475 16.41 12.44 11.73
C SER A 475 15.18 12.61 10.83
N ILE A 476 14.67 13.84 10.74
CA ILE A 476 13.71 14.25 9.71
C ILE A 476 14.31 14.14 8.30
N GLY A 477 13.45 13.94 7.31
CA GLY A 477 13.82 14.02 5.90
C GLY A 477 13.94 15.46 5.40
N LYS A 478 14.42 15.63 4.16
CA LYS A 478 14.52 16.92 3.45
C LYS A 478 14.23 16.77 1.97
N ASN A 479 13.58 17.78 1.40
CA ASN A 479 13.38 17.92 -0.03
C ASN A 479 14.18 19.16 -0.47
N LEU A 480 15.07 19.00 -1.45
CA LEU A 480 16.02 20.06 -1.82
C LEU A 480 16.01 20.27 -3.33
N ARG A 481 15.84 21.52 -3.76
CA ARG A 481 16.10 21.98 -5.13
C ARG A 481 17.50 22.55 -5.20
N ILE A 482 18.31 22.05 -6.12
CA ILE A 482 19.68 22.52 -6.32
C ILE A 482 19.78 23.14 -7.70
N THR A 483 20.21 24.39 -7.75
CA THR A 483 20.41 25.16 -8.97
C THR A 483 21.86 25.62 -9.07
N SER A 484 22.20 26.35 -10.14
CA SER A 484 23.52 27.00 -10.26
C SER A 484 23.76 28.10 -9.24
N THR A 485 22.71 28.61 -8.59
CA THR A 485 22.78 29.73 -7.63
C THR A 485 22.77 29.27 -6.18
N GLY A 486 22.40 28.02 -5.89
CA GLY A 486 22.41 27.48 -4.53
C GLY A 486 21.48 26.29 -4.31
N GLU A 487 21.19 26.04 -3.04
CA GLU A 487 20.28 25.00 -2.57
C GLU A 487 19.08 25.65 -1.88
N GLU A 488 17.87 25.22 -2.23
CA GLU A 488 16.60 25.66 -1.65
C GLU A 488 15.90 24.45 -1.01
N GLN A 489 15.46 24.59 0.23
CA GLN A 489 14.65 23.57 0.89
C GLN A 489 13.17 23.73 0.50
N LEU A 490 12.62 22.67 -0.09
CA LEU A 490 11.22 22.58 -0.46
C LEU A 490 10.38 22.05 0.71
N PRO A 491 9.09 22.42 0.80
CA PRO A 491 8.17 21.89 1.80
C PRO A 491 7.90 20.38 1.63
N ALA A 492 7.22 19.80 2.62
CA ALA A 492 6.89 18.37 2.66
C ALA A 492 6.00 17.94 1.49
N LYS A 493 5.07 18.80 1.10
CA LYS A 493 4.25 18.64 -0.10
C LYS A 493 4.60 19.79 -1.01
N TRP A 494 5.00 19.49 -2.24
CA TRP A 494 5.43 20.50 -3.18
C TRP A 494 5.11 20.06 -4.60
N GLN A 495 4.74 21.01 -5.45
CA GLN A 495 4.61 20.78 -6.88
C GLN A 495 5.07 22.00 -7.66
N GLY A 496 5.67 21.77 -8.82
CA GLY A 496 6.18 22.83 -9.68
C GLY A 496 7.12 22.30 -10.74
N ARG A 497 7.84 23.23 -11.39
CA ARG A 497 8.71 22.92 -12.52
C ARG A 497 10.18 23.07 -12.17
N PHE A 498 10.96 22.06 -12.54
CA PHE A 498 12.41 22.11 -12.59
C PHE A 498 12.86 22.40 -14.01
N LEU A 499 13.87 23.25 -14.15
CA LEU A 499 14.48 23.56 -15.44
C LEU A 499 15.62 22.59 -15.75
N CYS A 500 15.92 22.41 -17.03
CA CYS A 500 17.09 21.64 -17.46
C CYS A 500 18.37 22.08 -16.72
N GLY A 501 19.09 21.11 -16.15
CA GLY A 501 20.31 21.27 -15.35
C GLY A 501 20.06 21.45 -13.85
N GLU A 502 18.83 21.67 -13.41
CA GLU A 502 18.49 21.68 -11.99
C GLU A 502 18.38 20.26 -11.43
N ARG A 503 18.54 20.13 -10.11
CA ARG A 503 18.53 18.83 -9.43
C ARG A 503 17.54 18.79 -8.28
N LEU A 504 16.80 17.69 -8.17
CA LEU A 504 16.01 17.33 -7.01
C LEU A 504 16.81 16.36 -6.15
N ARG A 505 17.08 16.71 -4.89
CA ARG A 505 17.63 15.79 -3.88
C ARG A 505 16.58 15.52 -2.81
N ILE A 506 16.28 14.25 -2.60
CA ILE A 506 15.50 13.77 -1.47
C ILE A 506 16.44 13.10 -0.46
N GLU A 507 16.39 13.59 0.77
CA GLU A 507 16.96 12.92 1.94
C GLU A 507 15.81 12.30 2.73
N THR A 508 15.72 10.97 2.76
CA THR A 508 14.64 10.29 3.50
C THR A 508 14.94 10.23 5.00
N PRO A 509 13.90 10.13 5.86
CA PRO A 509 14.09 10.04 7.30
C PRO A 509 14.83 8.76 7.71
N GLY A 510 15.50 8.82 8.87
CA GLY A 510 15.97 7.61 9.57
C GLY A 510 14.87 6.97 10.41
N GLY A 511 15.13 5.80 10.99
CA GLY A 511 14.24 5.18 11.98
C GLY A 511 14.54 5.67 13.39
N GLY A 512 13.57 5.62 14.30
CA GLY A 512 13.81 5.80 15.73
C GLY A 512 14.62 4.65 16.33
N GLY A 513 15.39 4.92 17.37
CA GLY A 513 16.12 3.91 18.14
C GLY A 513 15.24 3.25 19.20
N TRP A 514 15.60 2.03 19.59
CA TRP A 514 14.93 1.29 20.66
C TRP A 514 15.85 1.03 21.83
N GLY A 515 15.34 1.25 23.05
CA GLY A 515 16.10 1.07 24.28
C GLY A 515 17.08 2.21 24.55
N ALA A 516 17.32 2.54 25.82
CA ALA A 516 18.34 3.53 26.17
C ALA A 516 19.74 3.08 25.72
N ALA A 517 20.49 3.98 25.09
CA ALA A 517 21.87 3.70 24.70
C ALA A 517 22.72 3.40 25.95
N SER A 518 23.52 2.33 25.89
CA SER A 518 24.50 2.03 26.93
C SER A 518 25.55 3.15 26.98
N THR A 519 25.70 3.80 28.14
CA THR A 519 26.69 4.87 28.36
C THR A 519 28.15 4.39 28.36
N ASP A 520 28.42 3.10 28.16
CA ASP A 520 29.76 2.51 28.30
C ASP A 520 30.65 2.56 27.04
N SER A 521 30.21 3.15 25.93
CA SER A 521 31.11 3.44 24.80
C SER A 521 31.74 4.82 24.94
N LEU A 522 32.55 5.02 25.99
CA LEU A 522 33.59 6.06 25.93
C LEU A 522 34.55 5.69 24.80
N PRO A 523 34.95 6.64 23.93
CA PRO A 523 35.97 6.36 22.93
C PRO A 523 37.25 5.88 23.64
N PRO A 524 38.04 4.97 23.04
CA PRO A 524 39.32 4.59 23.61
C PRO A 524 40.13 5.87 23.82
N ALA A 525 40.58 6.06 25.07
CA ALA A 525 41.36 7.23 25.45
C ALA A 525 42.65 7.30 24.61
N SER A 526 42.74 8.37 23.81
CA SER A 526 43.89 8.96 23.10
C SER A 526 44.83 8.04 22.33
#